data_AF-A0A4P8IIP9-F1
#
_entry.id   AF-A0A4P8IIP9-F1
#
_cell.length_a   1.000
_cell.length_b   1.000
_cell.length_c   1.000
_cell.angle_alpha   90.00
_cell.angle_beta   90.00
_cell.angle_gamma   90.00
#
_symmetry.space_group_name_H-M   'P 1'
#
loop_
_entity.id
_entity.type
_entity.pdbx_description
1 polymer ?
#
loop_
_entity_poly.entity_id
_entity_poly.type
_entity_poly.pdbx_seq_one_letter_code
_entity_poly.pdbx_strand_id
1 'polypeptide(L)'
;MKKTTKVSTLLLFIMICFLCQGCTKKENKVKNNNKILKLSVHEEKKLIKDAEKRLKNDMNETLKEVKYDPEYYKKINYKSRDQFIKEIVSEKFQKKYSTDQIVILQAYYKDTGEVDSMIYGKDSKTGTWKYLQRFR
;
A
#
# COMPACT_ATOMS: atom_id res chain seq x y z
N MET A 1 -37.35 -5.47 -54.91
CA MET A 1 -37.01 -6.77 -54.31
C MET A 1 -35.55 -6.76 -53.88
N LYS A 2 -35.30 -7.18 -52.64
CA LYS A 2 -33.99 -7.26 -51.97
C LYS A 2 -33.02 -8.17 -52.74
N LYS A 3 -31.74 -7.80 -52.83
CA LYS A 3 -30.64 -8.78 -52.68
C LYS A 3 -29.49 -8.17 -51.88
N THR A 4 -29.11 -8.96 -50.90
CA THR A 4 -28.22 -8.76 -49.77
C THR A 4 -26.75 -8.94 -50.16
N THR A 5 -25.91 -8.09 -49.56
CA THR A 5 -24.61 -8.37 -48.93
C THR A 5 -23.69 -9.44 -49.55
N LYS A 6 -22.53 -9.00 -50.04
CA LYS A 6 -21.27 -9.74 -49.88
C LYS A 6 -20.21 -8.78 -49.32
N VAL A 7 -19.91 -8.96 -48.04
CA VAL A 7 -18.71 -8.44 -47.39
C VAL A 7 -17.55 -9.21 -47.99
N SER A 8 -16.65 -8.53 -48.70
CA SER A 8 -15.33 -9.08 -49.04
C SER A 8 -14.29 -8.15 -48.45
N THR A 9 -13.95 -8.49 -47.21
CA THR A 9 -12.86 -7.92 -46.42
C THR A 9 -11.55 -8.31 -47.10
N LEU A 10 -10.89 -7.38 -47.80
CA LEU A 10 -9.48 -7.54 -48.13
C LEU A 10 -8.70 -6.41 -47.48
N LEU A 11 -8.20 -6.75 -46.29
CA LEU A 11 -7.24 -6.00 -45.50
C LEU A 11 -5.97 -5.76 -46.31
N LEU A 12 -5.66 -4.50 -46.60
CA LEU A 12 -4.33 -4.12 -47.07
C LEU A 12 -4.01 -2.66 -46.69
N PHE A 13 -3.53 -2.45 -45.47
CA PHE A 13 -2.81 -1.22 -45.09
C PHE A 13 -1.71 -1.65 -44.11
N ILE A 14 -0.53 -1.99 -44.65
CA ILE A 14 0.65 -1.12 -44.73
C ILE A 14 1.21 -0.81 -43.33
N MET A 15 2.26 -1.56 -43.00
CA MET A 15 3.34 -1.16 -42.10
C MET A 15 3.68 0.32 -42.26
N ILE A 16 3.52 1.08 -41.18
CA ILE A 16 4.36 2.27 -40.94
C ILE A 16 4.98 2.05 -39.57
N CYS A 17 6.18 1.46 -39.58
CA CYS A 17 7.14 1.59 -38.50
C CYS A 17 7.91 2.91 -38.69
N PHE A 18 8.35 3.47 -37.57
CA PHE A 18 9.28 4.60 -37.44
C PHE A 18 8.73 6.01 -37.67
N LEU A 19 8.14 6.55 -36.61
CA LEU A 19 8.65 7.81 -36.07
C LEU A 19 9.03 7.61 -34.61
N CYS A 20 10.30 7.28 -34.39
CA CYS A 20 10.99 7.60 -33.16
C CYS A 20 11.00 9.13 -33.01
N GLN A 21 10.71 9.61 -31.81
CA GLN A 21 11.40 10.68 -31.07
C GLN A 21 10.38 11.46 -30.23
N GLY A 22 10.59 11.39 -28.92
CA GLY A 22 9.65 11.86 -27.91
C GLY A 22 9.49 10.90 -26.74
N CYS A 23 10.36 9.90 -26.58
CA CYS A 23 10.56 9.25 -25.28
C CYS A 23 11.28 10.25 -24.37
N THR A 24 10.60 11.34 -24.02
CA THR A 24 10.97 12.12 -22.85
C THR A 24 10.77 11.14 -21.70
N LYS A 25 11.89 10.63 -21.19
CA LYS A 25 11.97 10.07 -19.85
C LYS A 25 11.24 11.10 -18.97
N LYS A 26 9.97 10.84 -18.63
CA LYS A 26 9.40 11.38 -17.42
C LYS A 26 10.28 10.76 -16.35
N GLU A 27 11.36 11.45 -16.01
CA GLU A 27 11.75 11.53 -14.62
C GLU A 27 10.48 11.96 -13.91
N ASN A 28 9.70 10.96 -13.49
CA ASN A 28 8.92 11.11 -12.29
C ASN A 28 9.98 11.52 -11.27
N LYS A 29 10.13 12.83 -11.06
CA LYS A 29 10.51 13.37 -9.77
C LYS A 29 9.62 12.58 -8.84
N VAL A 30 10.20 11.57 -8.19
CA VAL A 30 9.58 10.88 -7.08
C VAL A 30 9.37 12.03 -6.12
N LYS A 31 8.16 12.58 -6.16
CA LYS A 31 7.71 13.58 -5.22
C LYS A 31 7.75 12.77 -3.95
N ASN A 32 8.87 12.89 -3.23
CA ASN A 32 9.16 12.09 -2.07
C ASN A 32 8.16 12.60 -1.05
N ASN A 33 6.94 12.04 -1.12
CA ASN A 33 5.79 12.44 -0.34
C ASN A 33 6.03 11.81 1.04
N ASN A 34 7.08 12.28 1.71
CA ASN A 34 7.35 12.10 3.13
C ASN A 34 6.28 12.80 3.99
N LYS A 35 5.08 13.04 3.44
CA LYS A 35 3.95 13.56 4.16
C LYS A 35 3.59 12.51 5.20
N ILE A 36 3.99 12.80 6.43
CA ILE A 36 3.60 12.01 7.59
C ILE A 36 2.07 11.99 7.65
N LEU A 37 1.52 10.78 7.63
CA LEU A 37 0.11 10.58 7.81
C LEU A 37 -0.24 10.93 9.27
N LYS A 38 -1.17 11.87 9.46
CA LYS A 38 -1.67 12.21 10.80
C LYS A 38 -3.02 11.53 10.99
N LEU A 39 -3.12 10.72 12.04
CA LEU A 39 -4.38 10.13 12.49
C LEU A 39 -5.01 11.05 13.53
N SER A 40 -6.35 11.09 13.56
CA SER A 40 -7.03 11.62 14.74
C SER A 40 -6.81 10.68 15.93
N VAL A 41 -6.84 11.24 17.15
CA VAL A 41 -6.72 10.45 18.40
C VAL A 41 -7.76 9.32 18.46
N HIS A 42 -8.96 9.55 17.91
CA HIS A 42 -10.02 8.55 17.87
C HIS A 42 -9.71 7.42 16.88
N GLU A 43 -9.25 7.74 15.67
CA GLU A 43 -8.83 6.73 14.69
C GLU A 43 -7.66 5.90 15.22
N GLU A 44 -6.64 6.54 15.78
CA GLU A 44 -5.47 5.86 16.34
C GLU A 44 -5.86 4.86 17.43
N LYS A 45 -6.64 5.30 18.44
CA LYS A 45 -7.13 4.42 19.51
C LYS A 45 -7.94 3.24 18.97
N LYS A 46 -8.78 3.48 17.95
CA LYS A 46 -9.59 2.42 17.33
C LYS A 46 -8.71 1.38 16.63
N LEU A 47 -7.68 1.80 15.90
CA LEU A 47 -6.76 0.90 15.21
C LEU A 47 -5.90 0.12 16.19
N ILE A 48 -5.36 0.78 17.23
CA ILE A 48 -4.59 0.12 18.30
C ILE A 48 -5.43 -0.98 18.96
N LYS A 49 -6.67 -0.68 19.35
CA LYS A 49 -7.56 -1.66 19.98
C LYS A 49 -7.89 -2.86 19.07
N ASP A 50 -8.07 -2.62 17.78
CA ASP A 50 -8.26 -3.70 16.80
C ASP A 50 -7.00 -4.56 16.64
N ALA A 51 -5.83 -3.94 16.55
CA ALA A 51 -4.54 -4.63 16.47
C ALA A 51 -4.28 -5.50 17.70
N GLU A 52 -4.45 -4.95 18.91
CA GLU A 52 -4.33 -5.69 20.17
C GLU A 52 -5.26 -6.90 20.21
N LYS A 53 -6.52 -6.75 19.77
CA LYS A 53 -7.49 -7.84 19.73
C LYS A 53 -7.05 -8.96 18.78
N ARG A 54 -6.46 -8.62 17.61
CA ARG A 54 -5.97 -9.60 16.64
C ARG A 54 -4.76 -10.36 17.18
N LEU A 55 -3.84 -9.66 17.84
CA LEU A 55 -2.60 -10.23 18.35
C LEU A 55 -2.79 -11.07 19.61
N LYS A 56 -3.78 -10.76 20.45
CA LYS A 56 -4.11 -11.61 21.62
C LYS A 56 -4.49 -13.05 21.26
N ASN A 57 -4.89 -13.29 20.02
CA ASN A 57 -5.24 -14.64 19.56
C ASN A 57 -4.02 -15.45 19.08
N ASP A 58 -2.84 -14.82 18.95
CA ASP A 58 -1.58 -15.50 18.63
C ASP A 58 -0.88 -15.91 19.94
N MET A 59 -1.07 -17.17 20.34
CA MET A 59 -0.79 -17.69 21.69
C MET A 59 0.71 -17.80 22.08
N ASN A 60 1.64 -17.37 21.23
CA ASN A 60 3.07 -17.66 21.43
C ASN A 60 3.83 -16.55 22.16
N GLU A 61 3.33 -15.31 22.14
CA GLU A 61 4.06 -14.17 22.69
C GLU A 61 3.14 -13.21 23.44
N THR A 62 3.62 -12.71 24.59
CA THR A 62 2.85 -11.75 25.37
C THR A 62 3.02 -10.36 24.79
N LEU A 63 1.96 -9.83 24.19
CA LEU A 63 1.91 -8.45 23.71
C LEU A 63 2.20 -7.46 24.85
N LYS A 64 3.17 -6.56 24.65
CA LYS A 64 3.48 -5.46 25.58
C LYS A 64 2.62 -4.25 25.26
N GLU A 65 2.67 -3.78 24.01
CA GLU A 65 1.94 -2.61 23.55
C GLU A 65 1.86 -2.56 22.02
N VAL A 66 0.87 -1.82 21.51
CA VAL A 66 0.80 -1.43 20.10
C VAL A 66 0.88 0.08 20.01
N LYS A 67 1.76 0.60 19.17
CA LYS A 67 1.99 2.03 19.00
C LYS A 67 1.85 2.45 17.54
N TYR A 68 1.37 3.67 17.34
CA TYR A 68 1.51 4.36 16.07
C TYR A 68 2.74 5.26 16.12
N ASP A 69 3.77 4.90 15.37
CA ASP A 69 4.93 5.78 15.16
C ASP A 69 5.08 6.08 13.66
N PRO A 70 4.61 7.25 13.18
CA PRO A 70 4.68 7.61 11.77
C PRO A 70 6.11 7.72 11.22
N GLU A 71 7.11 7.84 12.09
CA GLU A 71 8.53 7.95 11.73
C GLU A 71 9.31 6.66 11.99
N TYR A 72 8.63 5.57 12.36
CA TYR A 72 9.27 4.29 12.67
C TYR A 72 10.24 3.82 11.59
N TYR A 73 9.92 4.03 10.31
CA TYR A 73 10.78 3.68 9.17
C TYR A 73 12.21 4.26 9.29
N LYS A 74 12.38 5.42 9.93
CA LYS A 74 13.71 6.01 10.16
C LYS A 74 14.51 5.21 11.18
N LYS A 75 13.84 4.68 12.21
CA LYS A 75 14.47 3.90 13.30
C LYS A 75 15.02 2.56 12.82
N ILE A 76 14.45 2.04 11.74
CA ILE A 76 14.87 0.81 11.05
C ILE A 76 15.64 1.10 9.74
N ASN A 77 16.22 2.29 9.61
CA ASN A 77 17.15 2.69 8.54
C ASN A 77 16.59 2.70 7.10
N TYR A 78 15.28 2.91 6.93
CA TYR A 78 14.70 3.15 5.60
C TYR A 78 14.85 4.61 5.18
N LYS A 79 15.14 4.84 3.89
CA LYS A 79 15.34 6.20 3.34
C LYS A 79 14.05 7.01 3.27
N SER A 80 12.91 6.34 3.12
CA SER A 80 11.59 6.97 3.09
C SER A 80 10.50 6.03 3.57
N ARG A 81 9.38 6.63 3.98
CA ARG A 81 8.16 5.88 4.34
C ARG A 81 7.61 5.10 3.15
N ASP A 82 7.68 5.66 1.95
CA ASP A 82 7.22 4.99 0.73
C ASP A 82 8.05 3.75 0.40
N GLN A 83 9.38 3.82 0.61
CA GLN A 83 10.25 2.66 0.47
C GLN A 83 9.84 1.58 1.46
N PHE A 84 9.69 1.93 2.74
CA PHE A 84 9.28 1.00 3.79
C PHE A 84 7.95 0.29 3.48
N ILE A 85 6.93 1.05 3.08
CA ILE A 85 5.62 0.49 2.71
C ILE A 85 5.74 -0.47 1.53
N LYS A 86 6.51 -0.13 0.49
CA LYS A 86 6.68 -1.01 -0.68
C LYS A 86 7.41 -2.31 -0.35
N GLU A 87 8.26 -2.31 0.66
CA GLU A 87 8.99 -3.51 1.07
C GLU A 87 8.14 -4.43 1.94
N ILE A 88 7.35 -3.90 2.87
CA ILE A 88 6.59 -4.74 3.83
C ILE A 88 5.15 -5.04 3.43
N VAL A 89 4.53 -4.24 2.55
CA VAL A 89 3.14 -4.45 2.11
C VAL A 89 3.12 -5.35 0.89
N SER A 90 2.23 -6.35 0.86
CA SER A 90 2.12 -7.24 -0.30
C SER A 90 1.71 -6.50 -1.58
N GLU A 91 2.22 -6.96 -2.73
CA GLU A 91 1.99 -6.35 -4.05
C GLU A 91 0.49 -6.17 -4.35
N LYS A 92 -0.36 -7.13 -3.93
CA LYS A 92 -1.82 -7.05 -4.05
C LYS A 92 -2.39 -5.79 -3.40
N PHE A 93 -1.92 -5.41 -2.22
CA PHE A 93 -2.39 -4.21 -1.53
C PHE A 93 -1.74 -2.94 -2.07
N GLN A 94 -0.49 -2.99 -2.54
CA GLN A 94 0.15 -1.86 -3.21
C GLN A 94 -0.60 -1.45 -4.49
N LYS A 95 -1.17 -2.41 -5.23
CA LYS A 95 -2.03 -2.12 -6.40
C LYS A 95 -3.36 -1.47 -6.05
N LYS A 96 -3.83 -1.66 -4.80
CA LYS A 96 -5.16 -1.22 -4.35
C LYS A 96 -5.14 0.08 -3.54
N TYR A 97 -4.09 0.30 -2.77
CA TYR A 97 -3.97 1.42 -1.84
C TYR A 97 -2.75 2.27 -2.18
N SER A 98 -2.94 3.59 -2.21
CA SER A 98 -1.83 4.53 -2.24
C SER A 98 -1.08 4.52 -0.90
N THR A 99 0.21 4.87 -0.89
CA THR A 99 1.02 4.83 0.34
C THR A 99 0.52 5.78 1.44
N ASP A 100 -0.15 6.88 1.08
CA ASP A 100 -0.80 7.81 2.00
C ASP A 100 -2.11 7.26 2.60
N GLN A 101 -2.63 6.16 2.07
CA GLN A 101 -3.79 5.44 2.60
C GLN A 101 -3.39 4.28 3.52
N ILE A 102 -2.09 4.05 3.72
CA ILE A 102 -1.58 2.97 4.56
C ILE A 102 -1.20 3.50 5.95
N VAL A 103 -1.59 2.79 7.00
CA VAL A 103 -1.09 2.97 8.37
C VAL A 103 -0.37 1.69 8.77
N ILE A 104 0.74 1.84 9.47
CA ILE A 104 1.49 0.73 10.04
C ILE A 104 1.61 1.00 11.53
N LEU A 105 1.03 0.12 12.34
CA LEU A 105 1.23 0.11 13.80
C LEU A 105 2.32 -0.89 14.16
N GLN A 106 3.09 -0.58 15.20
CA GLN A 106 4.18 -1.41 15.69
C GLN A 106 3.71 -2.11 16.95
N ALA A 107 3.68 -3.44 16.91
CA ALA A 107 3.35 -4.29 18.04
C ALA A 107 4.64 -4.78 18.68
N TYR A 108 4.85 -4.42 19.93
CA TYR A 108 6.01 -4.81 20.73
C TYR A 108 5.59 -5.94 21.66
N TYR A 109 6.42 -6.97 21.75
CA TYR A 109 6.22 -8.09 22.66
C TYR A 109 7.13 -7.97 23.87
N LYS A 110 6.73 -8.61 24.97
CA LYS A 110 7.58 -8.72 26.16
C LYS A 110 8.72 -9.68 25.87
N ASP A 111 9.91 -9.31 26.33
CA ASP A 111 11.08 -10.19 26.45
C ASP A 111 11.69 -10.73 25.14
N THR A 112 11.07 -10.53 23.97
CA THR A 112 11.60 -11.00 22.67
C THR A 112 12.40 -9.95 21.92
N GLY A 113 12.13 -8.65 22.14
CA GLY A 113 12.66 -7.57 21.30
C GLY A 113 12.09 -7.55 19.88
N GLU A 114 11.20 -8.48 19.54
CA GLU A 114 10.54 -8.55 18.24
C GLU A 114 9.49 -7.43 18.11
N VAL A 115 9.36 -6.92 16.87
CA VAL A 115 8.38 -5.88 16.54
C VAL A 115 7.63 -6.30 15.29
N ASP A 116 6.34 -6.51 15.45
CA ASP A 116 5.46 -6.80 14.34
C ASP A 116 4.83 -5.52 13.77
N SER A 117 4.71 -5.46 12.45
CA SER A 117 4.03 -4.40 11.71
C SER A 117 2.60 -4.80 11.38
N MET A 118 1.64 -4.13 12.01
CA MET A 118 0.21 -4.30 11.76
C MET A 118 -0.26 -3.27 10.72
N ILE A 119 -0.62 -3.75 9.54
CA ILE A 119 -0.82 -2.90 8.36
C ILE A 119 -2.31 -2.72 8.08
N TYR A 120 -2.71 -1.46 7.96
CA TYR A 120 -4.09 -1.02 7.69
C TYR A 120 -4.16 -0.16 6.44
N GLY A 121 -5.26 -0.26 5.70
CA GLY A 121 -5.55 0.56 4.51
C GLY A 121 -6.86 1.32 4.68
N LYS A 122 -6.87 2.61 4.34
CA LYS A 122 -8.08 3.43 4.29
C LYS A 122 -8.81 3.17 2.97
N ASP A 123 -10.06 2.72 3.08
CA ASP A 123 -10.95 2.66 1.93
C ASP A 123 -11.31 4.09 1.51
N SER A 124 -10.91 4.50 0.31
CA SER A 124 -11.11 5.86 -0.19
C SER A 124 -12.59 6.20 -0.42
N LYS A 125 -13.45 5.20 -0.63
CA LYS A 125 -14.89 5.42 -0.85
C LYS A 125 -15.63 5.62 0.45
N THR A 126 -15.28 4.87 1.49
CA THR A 126 -16.01 4.88 2.77
C THR A 126 -15.27 5.59 3.90
N GLY A 127 -14.02 6.00 3.68
CA GLY A 127 -13.15 6.55 4.72
C GLY A 127 -12.79 5.56 5.84
N THR A 128 -13.17 4.28 5.69
CA THR A 128 -13.04 3.28 6.75
C THR A 128 -11.70 2.58 6.67
N TRP A 129 -11.05 2.42 7.81
CA TRP A 129 -9.81 1.64 7.93
C TRP A 129 -10.11 0.14 7.94
N LYS A 130 -9.32 -0.61 7.17
CA LYS A 130 -9.39 -2.07 7.08
C LYS A 130 -8.02 -2.68 7.36
N TYR A 131 -7.99 -3.71 8.19
CA TYR A 131 -6.79 -4.53 8.38
C TYR A 131 -6.42 -5.21 7.05
N LEU A 132 -5.15 -5.16 6.69
CA LEU A 132 -4.63 -5.73 5.45
C LEU A 132 -3.80 -6.98 5.73
N GLN A 133 -2.77 -6.84 6.57
CA GLN A 133 -1.83 -7.90 6.89
C GLN A 133 -1.01 -7.58 8.15
N ARG A 134 -0.34 -8.62 8.65
CA ARG A 134 0.70 -8.57 9.67
C ARG A 134 2.02 -8.90 8.97
N PHE A 135 3.08 -8.17 9.30
CA PHE A 135 4.43 -8.43 8.82
C PHE A 135 5.34 -8.52 10.05
N ARG A 136 6.04 -9.64 10.19
CA ARG A 136 7.04 -9.86 11.24
C ARG A 136 8.42 -9.67 10.64
#